data_AF-G5A0F9-F1
#
_entry.id   AF-G5A0F9-F1
#
_cell.length_a   1.000
_cell.length_b   1.000
_cell.length_c   1.000
_cell.angle_alpha   90.00
_cell.angle_beta   90.00
_cell.angle_gamma   90.00
#
_symmetry.space_group_name_H-M   'P 1'
#
loop_
_entity.id
_entity.type
_entity.pdbx_description
1 polymer ?
#
loop_
_entity_poly.entity_id
_entity_poly.type
_entity_poly.pdbx_seq_one_letter_code
_entity_poly.pdbx_strand_id
1 'polypeptide(L)'
;FSVQESAWFDERVMLEWIEKCWNYIVVEPSVLILDSLSVHKKEEIADALACTGTSVLYVPGGCTGVAQPLDVGVMGPVKQHIR
;
A
#
# COMPACT_ATOMS: atom_id res chain seq x y z
N PHE A 1 5.72 5.87 -13.95
CA PHE A 1 6.53 5.57 -12.76
C PHE A 1 7.17 6.85 -12.30
N SER A 2 6.79 7.31 -11.12
CA SER A 2 7.50 8.39 -10.46
C SER A 2 8.91 7.94 -10.11
N VAL A 3 9.87 8.80 -10.44
CA VAL A 3 11.23 8.69 -9.95
C VAL A 3 11.39 9.75 -8.86
N GLN A 4 11.96 9.35 -7.72
CA GLN A 4 12.34 10.25 -6.64
C GLN A 4 13.80 9.99 -6.30
N GLU A 5 14.57 11.07 -6.11
CA GLU A 5 16.02 10.98 -5.83
C GLU A 5 16.33 10.14 -4.58
N SER A 6 15.43 10.16 -3.60
CA SER A 6 15.54 9.44 -2.33
C SER A 6 14.70 8.16 -2.27
N ALA A 7 13.98 7.83 -3.35
CA ALA A 7 13.11 6.65 -3.46
C ALA A 7 12.07 6.50 -2.33
N TRP A 8 11.70 7.58 -1.64
CA TRP A 8 10.66 7.53 -0.61
C TRP A 8 9.29 7.25 -1.23
N PHE A 9 8.41 6.61 -0.48
CA PHE A 9 7.03 6.46 -0.90
C PHE A 9 6.22 7.63 -0.33
N ASP A 10 6.17 8.73 -1.09
CA ASP A 10 5.51 9.98 -0.71
C ASP A 10 4.05 10.02 -1.21
N GLU A 11 3.33 11.08 -0.86
CA GLU A 11 1.92 11.25 -1.23
C GLU A 11 1.73 11.24 -2.75
N ARG A 12 2.59 11.94 -3.48
CA ARG A 12 2.54 12.01 -4.95
C ARG A 12 2.70 10.63 -5.57
N VAL A 13 3.60 9.81 -5.05
CA VAL A 13 3.82 8.44 -5.52
C VAL A 13 2.70 7.51 -5.14
N MET A 14 2.11 7.67 -3.95
CA MET A 14 0.91 6.92 -3.59
C MET A 14 -0.26 7.24 -4.53
N LEU A 15 -0.49 8.51 -4.84
CA LEU A 15 -1.54 8.92 -5.80
C LEU A 15 -1.28 8.37 -7.20
N GLU A 16 -0.05 8.44 -7.72
CA GLU A 16 0.28 7.82 -9.01
C GLU A 16 0.08 6.30 -8.98
N TRP A 17 0.43 5.64 -7.88
CA TRP A 17 0.20 4.21 -7.73
C TRP A 17 -1.29 3.86 -7.73
N ILE A 18 -2.14 4.66 -7.06
CA ILE A 18 -3.60 4.47 -7.10
C ILE A 18 -4.09 4.58 -8.54
N GLU A 19 -3.71 5.64 -9.24
CA GLU A 19 -4.15 5.91 -10.61
C GLU A 19 -3.70 4.83 -11.60
N LYS A 20 -2.41 4.45 -11.56
CA LYS A 20 -1.79 3.64 -12.63
C LYS A 20 -1.77 2.15 -12.34
N CYS A 21 -1.83 1.76 -11.06
CA CYS A 21 -1.73 0.36 -10.67
C CYS A 21 -3.04 -0.12 -10.06
N TRP A 22 -3.52 0.55 -9.01
CA TRP A 22 -4.67 0.06 -8.24
C TRP A 22 -5.97 0.12 -9.05
N ASN A 23 -6.26 1.27 -9.65
CA ASN A 23 -7.50 1.51 -10.39
C ASN A 23 -7.65 0.59 -11.62
N TYR A 24 -6.56 0.04 -12.15
CA TYR A 24 -6.60 -0.91 -13.27
C TYR A 24 -7.01 -2.32 -12.82
N ILE A 25 -6.81 -2.67 -11.56
CA ILE A 25 -6.98 -4.03 -11.04
C ILE A 25 -8.29 -4.17 -10.26
N VAL A 26 -8.78 -3.09 -9.63
CA VAL A 26 -10.04 -3.12 -8.88
C VAL A 26 -11.23 -3.06 -9.82
N VAL A 27 -12.03 -4.12 -9.84
CA VAL A 27 -13.24 -4.24 -10.66
C VAL A 27 -14.53 -4.29 -9.84
N GLU A 28 -14.41 -4.49 -8.52
CA GLU A 28 -15.52 -4.62 -7.58
C GLU A 28 -15.13 -4.04 -6.20
N PRO A 29 -16.11 -3.73 -5.33
CA PRO A 29 -15.83 -3.22 -3.99
C PRO A 29 -14.81 -4.08 -3.25
N SER A 30 -13.72 -3.46 -2.82
CA SER A 30 -12.52 -4.17 -2.35
C SER A 30 -12.02 -3.65 -1.01
N VAL A 31 -11.22 -4.46 -0.30
CA VAL A 31 -10.51 -4.03 0.91
C VAL A 31 -9.01 -4.04 0.64
N LEU A 32 -8.36 -2.90 0.86
CA LEU A 32 -6.92 -2.75 0.75
C LEU A 32 -6.29 -2.69 2.15
N ILE A 33 -5.34 -3.59 2.41
CA ILE A 33 -4.60 -3.65 3.67
C ILE A 33 -3.26 -2.93 3.48
N LEU A 34 -3.09 -1.78 4.14
CA LEU A 34 -1.86 -1.00 4.14
C LEU A 34 -1.13 -1.09 5.47
N ASP A 35 0.18 -0.87 5.45
CA ASP A 35 0.93 -0.67 6.68
C ASP A 35 0.62 0.70 7.30
N SER A 36 1.21 0.97 8.48
CA SER A 36 0.94 2.19 9.24
C SER A 36 1.78 3.41 8.82
N LEU A 37 2.37 3.42 7.62
CA LEU A 37 3.14 4.58 7.12
C LEU A 37 2.25 5.83 7.10
N SER A 38 2.78 6.96 7.58
CA SER A 38 2.00 8.20 7.75
C SER A 38 1.40 8.71 6.44
N VAL A 39 2.10 8.52 5.32
CA VAL A 39 1.62 8.89 3.97
C VAL A 39 0.35 8.15 3.60
N HIS A 40 0.23 6.86 3.95
CA HIS A 40 -0.97 6.07 3.64
C HIS A 40 -2.22 6.54 4.39
N LYS A 41 -2.04 7.26 5.51
CA LYS A 41 -3.12 7.73 6.39
C LYS A 41 -3.56 9.17 6.09
N LYS A 42 -3.03 9.78 5.03
CA LYS A 42 -3.47 11.09 4.56
C LYS A 42 -4.89 11.02 4.01
N GLU A 43 -5.65 12.09 4.22
CA GLU A 43 -7.06 12.19 3.80
C GLU A 43 -7.17 12.06 2.27
N GLU A 44 -6.28 12.72 1.55
CA GLU A 44 -6.23 12.70 0.08
C GLU A 44 -6.03 11.28 -0.48
N ILE A 45 -5.29 10.43 0.24
CA ILE A 45 -5.07 9.03 -0.14
C ILE A 45 -6.31 8.19 0.15
N ALA A 46 -6.93 8.39 1.32
CA ALA A 46 -8.15 7.69 1.69
C ALA A 46 -9.29 8.02 0.72
N ASP A 47 -9.45 9.29 0.34
CA ASP A 47 -10.47 9.75 -0.61
C ASP A 47 -10.22 9.17 -2.01
N ALA A 48 -8.97 9.20 -2.48
CA ALA A 48 -8.61 8.63 -3.78
C ALA A 48 -8.92 7.12 -3.85
N LEU A 49 -8.67 6.38 -2.77
CA LEU A 49 -9.01 4.96 -2.68
C LEU A 49 -10.53 4.73 -2.59
N ALA A 50 -11.26 5.56 -1.82
CA ALA A 50 -12.71 5.48 -1.72
C ALA A 50 -13.39 5.68 -3.08
N CYS A 51 -12.87 6.59 -3.92
CA CYS A 51 -13.33 6.80 -5.30
C CYS A 51 -13.19 5.55 -6.20
N THR A 52 -12.33 4.59 -5.84
CA THR A 52 -12.21 3.30 -6.53
C THR A 52 -13.13 2.22 -5.98
N GLY A 53 -14.00 2.53 -5.00
CA GLY A 53 -14.79 1.53 -4.28
C GLY A 53 -13.97 0.71 -3.28
N THR A 54 -12.81 1.23 -2.84
CA THR A 54 -11.91 0.52 -1.93
C THR A 54 -12.04 1.04 -0.50
N SER A 55 -12.25 0.12 0.45
CA SER A 55 -12.10 0.38 1.89
C SER A 55 -10.68 0.09 2.33
N VAL A 56 -10.13 0.91 3.23
CA VAL A 56 -8.75 0.75 3.71
C VAL A 56 -8.71 0.18 5.13
N LEU A 57 -7.89 -0.83 5.34
CA LEU A 57 -7.54 -1.36 6.67
C LEU A 57 -6.05 -1.11 6.92
N TYR A 58 -5.72 -0.55 8.08
CA TYR A 58 -4.33 -0.34 8.47
C TYR A 58 -3.85 -1.42 9.43
N VAL A 59 -2.69 -2.00 9.15
CA VAL A 59 -1.99 -2.88 10.10
C VAL A 59 -1.56 -2.05 11.31
N PRO A 60 -1.79 -2.53 12.56
CA PRO A 60 -1.31 -1.84 13.75
C PRO A 60 0.19 -1.56 13.70
N GLY A 61 0.60 -0.40 14.21
CA GLY A 61 2.01 0.01 14.21
C GLY A 61 2.89 -1.01 14.93
N GLY A 62 4.04 -1.36 14.33
CA GLY A 62 4.96 -2.37 14.86
C GLY A 62 4.55 -3.83 14.61
N CYS A 63 3.39 -4.07 13.98
CA CYS A 63 2.90 -5.43 13.72
C CYS A 63 3.09 -5.90 12.28
N THR A 64 3.77 -5.15 11.40
CA THR A 64 3.88 -5.49 9.97
C THR A 64 4.46 -6.89 9.74
N GLY A 65 5.56 -7.22 10.42
CA GLY A 65 6.22 -8.53 10.32
C GLY A 65 5.46 -9.72 10.94
N VAL A 66 4.23 -9.50 11.45
CA VAL A 66 3.38 -10.54 12.05
C VAL A 66 1.98 -10.53 11.42
N ALA A 67 1.44 -9.35 11.15
CA ALA A 67 0.05 -9.15 10.77
C ALA A 67 -0.15 -8.64 9.34
N GLN A 68 0.91 -8.20 8.64
CA GLN A 68 0.77 -7.79 7.24
C GLN A 68 0.97 -9.01 6.32
N PRO A 69 -0.05 -9.41 5.53
CA PRO A 69 0.03 -10.64 4.73
C PRO A 69 1.17 -10.65 3.72
N LEU A 70 1.47 -9.50 3.10
CA LEU A 70 2.55 -9.39 2.13
C LEU A 70 3.92 -9.62 2.78
N ASP A 71 4.20 -8.99 3.92
CA ASP A 71 5.48 -9.16 4.61
C ASP A 71 5.67 -10.59 5.13
N VAL A 72 4.66 -11.15 5.78
CA VAL A 72 4.76 -12.49 6.38
C VAL A 72 4.74 -13.58 5.32
N GLY A 73 3.80 -13.50 4.38
CA GLY A 73 3.53 -14.57 3.43
C GLY A 73 4.40 -14.56 2.18
N VAL A 74 4.92 -13.39 1.77
CA VAL A 74 5.68 -13.26 0.51
C VAL A 74 7.09 -12.76 0.77
N MET A 75 7.23 -11.58 1.39
CA MET A 75 8.55 -10.95 1.52
C MET A 75 9.47 -11.72 2.46
N GLY A 76 8.95 -12.29 3.55
CA GLY A 76 9.69 -13.14 4.47
C GLY A 76 10.35 -14.32 3.76
N PRO A 77 9.58 -15.21 3.10
CA PRO A 77 10.11 -16.32 2.31
C PRO A 77 11.08 -15.88 1.20
N VAL A 78 10.75 -14.83 0.45
CA VAL A 78 11.62 -14.31 -0.62
C VAL A 78 12.98 -13.86 -0.06
N LYS A 79 12.98 -13.09 1.04
CA LYS A 79 14.22 -12.66 1.71
C LYS A 79 15.05 -13.83 2.24
N GLN A 80 14.42 -14.92 2.69
CA GLN A 80 15.13 -16.12 3.12
C GLN A 80 15.78 -16.87 1.94
N HIS A 81 15.15 -16.84 0.77
CA HIS A 81 15.65 -17.53 -0.42
C HIS A 81 16.74 -16.74 -1.16
N ILE A 82 16.75 -15.41 -1.04
CA ILE A 82 17.77 -14.53 -1.65
C ILE A 82 19.01 -14.38 -0.74
N ARG A 83 18.89 -14.70 0.54
CA ARG A 83 20.02 -14.73 1.50
C ARG A 83 20.94 -15.91 1.22
#